data_AF-A0A378A564-F1
#
_entry.id   AF-A0A378A564-F1
#
_cell.length_a   1.000
_cell.length_b   1.000
_cell.length_c   1.000
_cell.angle_alpha   90.00
_cell.angle_beta   90.00
_cell.angle_gamma   90.00
#
_symmetry.space_group_name_H-M   'P 1'
#
loop_
_entity.id
_entity.type
_entity.pdbx_description
1 polymer ?
#
loop_
_entity_poly.entity_id
_entity_poly.type
_entity_poly.pdbx_seq_one_letter_code
_entity_poly.pdbx_strand_id
1 'polypeptide(L)' 'MQFEVIPEDRPVNLPGVGCFSGLKTAVYLEVEGAAHYLPAYAGNLDIMTSAALATAEQMAGAMHSAAGATA' A
#
# COMPACT_ATOMS: atom_id res chain seq x y z
N MET A 1 13.37 -5.15 -6.94
CA MET A 1 13.71 -4.72 -5.56
C MET A 1 15.21 -4.59 -5.44
N GLN A 2 15.69 -3.71 -4.58
CA GLN A 2 17.11 -3.53 -4.29
C GLN A 2 17.35 -3.62 -2.79
N PHE A 3 18.51 -4.15 -2.40
CA PHE A 3 18.88 -4.39 -1.01
C PHE A 3 20.24 -3.78 -0.69
N GLU A 4 20.37 -3.19 0.50
CA GLU A 4 21.60 -2.61 1.02
C GLU A 4 21.74 -2.97 2.49
N VAL A 5 22.88 -3.56 2.88
CA VAL A 5 23.18 -3.84 4.29
C VAL A 5 23.66 -2.55 4.96
N ILE A 6 23.04 -2.20 6.07
CA ILE A 6 23.48 -1.14 6.98
C ILE A 6 24.22 -1.82 8.14
N PRO A 7 25.55 -1.75 8.21
CA PRO A 7 26.32 -2.49 9.20
C PRO A 7 26.26 -1.82 10.58
N GLU A 8 26.43 -2.61 11.64
CA GLU A 8 26.36 -2.17 13.05
C GLU A 8 27.44 -1.13 13.42
N ASP A 9 28.60 -1.19 12.76
CA ASP A 9 29.73 -0.29 12.99
C ASP A 9 29.56 1.08 12.29
N ARG A 10 28.63 1.17 11.34
CA ARG A 10 28.29 2.41 10.62
C ARG A 10 26.77 2.54 10.44
N PRO A 11 26.02 2.75 11.55
CA PRO A 11 24.57 2.84 11.51
C PRO A 11 24.11 4.16 10.87
N VAL A 12 22.89 4.16 10.33
CA VAL A 12 22.23 5.36 9.80
C VAL A 12 21.51 6.08 10.93
N ASN A 13 21.79 7.38 11.10
CA ASN A 13 21.07 8.23 12.05
C ASN A 13 19.78 8.77 11.41
N LEU A 14 18.63 8.49 12.03
CA LEU A 14 17.34 9.11 11.71
C LEU A 14 17.02 10.16 12.79
N PRO A 15 17.12 11.47 12.48
CA PRO A 15 16.94 12.53 13.45
C PRO A 15 15.60 12.44 14.20
N GLY A 16 15.66 12.46 15.53
CA GLY A 16 14.47 12.36 16.39
C GLY A 16 13.94 10.93 16.62
N VAL A 17 14.56 9.90 16.01
CA VAL A 17 14.16 8.50 16.17
C VAL A 17 15.29 7.65 16.73
N GLY A 18 16.49 7.69 16.13
CA GLY A 18 17.65 6.93 16.61
C GLY A 18 18.59 6.44 15.50
N CYS A 19 19.57 5.61 15.88
CA CYS A 19 20.52 4.98 14.97
C CYS A 19 20.06 3.57 14.60
N PHE A 20 20.11 3.23 13.31
CA PHE A 20 19.65 1.95 12.79
C PHE A 20 20.73 1.24 11.98
N SER A 21 20.80 -0.07 12.18
CA SER A 21 21.53 -1.07 11.40
C SER A 21 20.53 -2.11 10.87
N GLY A 22 20.97 -2.98 9.95
CA GLY A 22 20.15 -4.05 9.39
C GLY A 22 20.12 -4.04 7.87
N LEU A 23 18.93 -4.27 7.29
CA LEU A 23 18.75 -4.39 5.84
C LEU A 23 17.80 -3.32 5.32
N LYS A 24 18.30 -2.41 4.50
CA LYS A 24 17.50 -1.46 3.75
C LYS A 24 16.98 -2.15 2.49
N THR A 25 15.67 -2.12 2.31
CA THR A 25 14.99 -2.63 1.12
C THR A 25 14.35 -1.49 0.37
N ALA A 26 14.67 -1.34 -0.91
CA ALA A 26 14.04 -0.37 -1.81
C ALA A 26 13.17 -1.08 -2.85
N VAL A 27 11.91 -0.64 -2.94
CA VAL A 27 10.93 -1.12 -3.92
C VAL A 27 10.52 0.05 -4.79
N TYR A 28 10.70 -0.10 -6.10
CA TYR A 28 10.35 0.92 -7.10
C TYR A 28 9.13 0.40 -7.86
N LEU A 29 8.06 1.20 -7.87
CA LEU A 29 6.78 0.84 -8.46
C LEU A 29 6.33 1.95 -9.41
N GLU A 30 5.80 1.54 -10.54
CA GLU A 30 4.96 2.38 -11.40
C GLU A 30 3.52 1.91 -11.22
N VAL A 31 2.59 2.88 -11.14
CA VAL A 31 1.16 2.59 -11.02
C VAL A 31 0.49 3.13 -12.28
N GLU A 32 0.21 2.22 -13.21
CA GLU A 32 -0.62 2.50 -14.38
C GLU A 32 -2.09 2.36 -13.99
N GLY A 33 -2.92 3.34 -14.38
CA GLY A 33 -4.36 3.32 -14.14
C GLY A 33 -5.12 2.70 -15.31
N ALA A 34 -6.28 2.12 -15.03
CA ALA A 34 -7.18 1.51 -16.02
C ALA A 34 -7.81 2.48 -17.04
N ALA A 35 -7.48 3.76 -16.96
CA ALA A 35 -7.98 4.82 -17.82
C ALA A 35 -9.52 4.97 -17.86
N HIS A 36 -10.22 4.66 -16.76
CA HIS A 36 -11.68 4.77 -16.67
C HIS A 36 -12.21 6.19 -16.89
N TYR A 37 -11.41 7.22 -16.59
CA TYR A 37 -11.80 8.63 -16.76
C TYR A 37 -10.65 9.51 -17.24
N LEU A 38 -9.52 9.52 -16.52
CA LEU A 38 -8.27 10.13 -16.97
C LEU A 38 -7.42 9.11 -17.74
N PRO A 39 -6.40 9.52 -18.52
CA PRO A 39 -5.50 8.58 -19.18
C PRO A 39 -4.72 7.68 -18.21
N ALA A 40 -4.08 6.63 -18.75
CA ALA A 40 -3.42 5.57 -17.98
C ALA A 40 -2.30 6.06 -17.03
N TYR A 41 -1.71 7.23 -17.26
CA TYR A 41 -0.70 7.79 -16.33
C TYR A 41 -1.29 8.15 -14.95
N ALA A 42 -2.61 8.27 -14.83
CA ALA A 42 -3.29 8.66 -13.59
C ALA A 42 -3.55 7.48 -12.65
N GLY A 43 -2.63 6.50 -12.57
CA GLY A 43 -2.80 5.33 -11.71
C GLY A 43 -2.80 5.62 -10.21
N ASN A 44 -2.32 6.80 -9.80
CA ASN A 44 -2.49 7.30 -8.43
C ASN A 44 -3.97 7.48 -8.03
N LEU A 45 -4.85 7.78 -9.00
CA LEU A 45 -6.28 7.81 -8.74
C LEU A 45 -6.85 6.40 -8.70
N ASP A 46 -6.47 5.56 -9.66
CA ASP A 46 -7.01 4.22 -9.78
C ASP A 46 -6.70 3.33 -8.57
N ILE A 47 -5.48 3.42 -8.03
CA ILE A 47 -5.11 2.67 -6.81
C ILE A 47 -5.96 3.09 -5.61
N MET A 48 -6.31 4.38 -5.50
CA MET A 48 -7.17 4.87 -4.43
C MET A 48 -8.63 4.44 -4.63
N THR A 49 -9.17 4.63 -5.84
CA THR A 49 -10.58 4.33 -6.14
C THR A 49 -10.86 2.83 -6.13
N SER A 50 -9.92 2.02 -6.63
CA SER A 50 -10.04 0.56 -6.60
C SER A 50 -9.99 0.02 -5.16
N ALA A 51 -9.09 0.54 -4.32
CA ALA A 51 -9.05 0.17 -2.91
C ALA A 51 -10.35 0.57 -2.17
N ALA A 52 -10.87 1.76 -2.43
CA ALA A 52 -12.13 2.22 -1.84
C ALA A 52 -13.32 1.35 -2.26
N LEU A 53 -13.43 1.04 -3.56
CA LEU A 53 -14.49 0.18 -4.10
C LEU A 53 -14.43 -1.22 -3.49
N ALA A 54 -13.26 -1.88 -3.52
CA ALA A 54 -13.10 -3.22 -2.96
C ALA A 54 -13.42 -3.28 -1.46
N THR A 55 -13.04 -2.23 -0.71
CA THR A 55 -13.38 -2.11 0.72
C THR A 55 -14.89 -2.02 0.93
N ALA A 56 -15.58 -1.19 0.16
CA ALA A 56 -17.03 -1.02 0.27
C ALA A 56 -17.80 -2.30 -0.14
N GLU A 57 -17.35 -2.99 -1.19
CA GLU A 57 -17.91 -4.28 -1.60
C GLU A 57 -17.77 -5.33 -0.50
N GLN A 58 -16.62 -5.39 0.17
CA GLN A 58 -16.41 -6.30 1.30
C GLN A 58 -17.33 -5.97 2.49
N MET A 59 -17.50 -4.69 2.82
CA MET A 59 -18.43 -4.24 3.86
C MET A 59 -19.87 -4.61 3.53
N ALA A 60 -20.31 -4.33 2.30
CA ALA A 60 -21.65 -4.66 1.83
C ALA A 60 -21.90 -6.17 1.88
N GLY A 61 -20.93 -6.98 1.45
CA GLY A 61 -20.98 -8.44 1.56
C GLY A 61 -21.13 -8.91 3.01
N ALA A 62 -20.33 -8.38 3.94
CA ALA A 62 -20.42 -8.72 5.36
C ALA A 62 -21.77 -8.33 5.98
N MET A 63 -22.32 -7.15 5.64
CA MET A 63 -23.64 -6.72 6.08
C MET A 63 -24.74 -7.65 5.56
N HIS A 64 -24.65 -8.09 4.30
CA HIS A 64 -25.61 -9.01 3.72
C HIS A 64 -25.56 -10.39 4.38
N SER A 65 -24.35 -10.91 4.66
CA SER A 65 -24.18 -12.17 5.39
C SER A 65 -24.68 -12.08 6.84
N ALA A 66 -24.43 -10.95 7.52
CA ALA A 66 -24.91 -10.73 8.89
C ALA A 66 -26.44 -10.62 8.96
N ALA A 67 -27.08 -9.94 8.01
CA ALA A 67 -28.53 -9.86 7.92
C ALA A 67 -29.17 -11.22 7.66
N GLY A 68 -28.54 -12.07 6.85
CA GLY A 68 -28.98 -13.45 6.61
C GLY A 68 -28.79 -14.41 7.79
N ALA A 69 -27.88 -14.11 8.72
CA ALA A 69 -27.66 -14.91 9.94
C ALA A 69 -28.65 -14.58 11.06
N THR A 70 -29.36 -13.46 10.98
CA THR A 70 -30.39 -13.03 11.95
C THR A 70 -31.82 -13.46 11.58
N ALA A 71 -31.99 -14.15 10.44
CA ALA A 71 -33.26 -14.72 9.98
C ALA A 71 -33.28 -16.24 10.19
#